data_AF-A0A5K1CB89-F1
#
_entry.id   AF-A0A5K1CB89-F1
#
_cell.length_a   1.000
_cell.length_b   1.000
_cell.length_c   1.000
_cell.angle_alpha   90.00
_cell.angle_beta   90.00
_cell.angle_gamma   90.00
#
_symmetry.space_group_name_H-M   'P 1'
#
loop_
_entity.id
_entity.type
_entity.pdbx_description
1 polymer ?
#
loop_
_entity_poly.entity_id
_entity_poly.type
_entity_poly.pdbx_seq_one_letter_code
_entity_poly.pdbx_strand_id
1 'polypeptide(L)' 'RLHCGCIVSAHTFSLLDVGGIECISCAKT' A
#
# COMPACT_ATOMS: atom_id res chain seq x y z
N ARG A 1 -4.52 -8.07 -4.46
CA ARG A 1 -3.12 -8.29 -4.92
C ARG A 1 -2.52 -6.94 -5.28
N LEU A 2 -1.33 -6.61 -4.79
CA LEU A 2 -0.66 -5.31 -4.95
C LEU A 2 0.70 -5.53 -5.62
N HIS A 3 1.12 -4.60 -6.50
CA HIS A 3 2.43 -4.66 -7.16
C HIS A 3 3.36 -3.61 -6.55
N CYS A 4 4.40 -4.08 -5.85
CA CYS A 4 5.41 -3.20 -5.25
C CYS A 4 6.27 -2.58 -6.35
N GLY A 5 6.66 -1.31 -6.18
CA GLY A 5 7.53 -0.61 -7.13
C GLY A 5 6.86 -0.19 -8.45
N CYS A 6 5.54 -0.31 -8.58
CA CYS A 6 4.80 0.18 -9.74
C CYS A 6 4.14 1.53 -9.44
N ILE A 7 4.45 2.56 -10.24
CA ILE A 7 3.90 3.92 -10.07
C ILE A 7 2.36 3.95 -10.12
N VAL A 8 1.76 3.11 -10.95
CA VAL A 8 0.30 3.00 -11.06
C VAL A 8 -0.35 2.51 -9.76
N SER A 9 0.37 1.68 -8.99
CA SER A 9 -0.12 1.18 -7.71
C SER A 9 0.22 2.10 -6.53
N ALA A 10 1.07 3.13 -6.71
CA ALA A 10 1.59 3.94 -5.60
C ALA A 10 0.49 4.63 -4.77
N HIS A 11 -0.67 4.92 -5.37
CA HIS A 11 -1.80 5.58 -4.71
C HIS A 11 -2.83 4.58 -4.16
N THR A 12 -2.51 3.28 -4.10
CA THR A 12 -3.47 2.23 -3.71
C THR A 12 -3.08 1.53 -2.41
N PHE A 13 -1.93 1.89 -1.83
CA PHE A 13 -1.42 1.35 -0.58
C PHE A 13 -0.60 2.39 0.19
N SER A 14 -0.42 2.15 1.49
CA SER A 14 0.49 2.88 2.37
C SER A 14 1.66 1.98 2.77
N LEU A 15 2.84 2.55 2.96
CA LEU A 15 4.00 1.86 3.54
C LEU A 15 3.92 1.92 5.07
N LEU A 16 4.19 0.80 5.74
CA LEU A 16 4.21 0.73 7.20
C LEU A 16 5.62 1.04 7.73
N ASP A 17 5.71 1.69 8.89
CA ASP A 17 6.99 2.17 9.48
C ASP A 17 8.02 1.06 9.69
N VAL A 18 7.58 -0.15 10.05
CA VAL A 18 8.44 -1.33 10.26
C VAL A 18 8.53 -2.24 9.03
N GLY A 19 8.12 -1.74 7.86
CA GLY A 19 8.05 -2.48 6.62
C GLY A 19 6.73 -3.19 6.38
N GLY A 20 6.48 -3.54 5.11
CA GLY A 20 5.18 -4.05 4.64
C GLY A 20 4.32 -2.96 3.99
N ILE A 21 3.15 -3.36 3.51
CA ILE A 21 2.18 -2.47 2.86
C ILE A 21 0.78 -2.74 3.39
N GLU A 22 -0.02 -1.69 3.47
CA GLU A 22 -1.43 -1.79 3.77
C GLU A 22 -2.27 -1.23 2.62
N CYS A 23 -3.33 -1.94 2.24
CA CYS A 23 -4.24 -1.48 1.20
C CYS A 23 -5.05 -0.27 1.69
N ILE A 24 -5.42 0.67 0.82
CA ILE A 24 -6.22 1.84 1.27
C ILE A 24 -7.56 1.44 1.88
N SER A 25 -8.17 0.34 1.43
CA SER A 25 -9.40 -0.17 2.06
C SER A 25 -9.17 -0.69 3.48
N CYS A 26 -7.95 -1.15 3.77
CA CYS A 26 -7.51 -1.68 5.05
C CYS A 26 -7.15 -0.52 6.01
N ALA A 27 -6.49 0.52 5.49
CA ALA A 27 -6.06 1.70 6.23
C ALA A 27 -7.17 2.68 6.65
N LYS A 28 -8.39 2.49 6.11
CA LYS A 28 -9.55 3.37 6.37
C LYS A 28 -10.34 3.01 7.64
N THR A 29 -9.85 2.07 8.45
CA THR A 29 -10.48 1.60 9.68
C THR A 29 -10.16 2.48 10.88
#